data_AF-A0A9D6EG88-F1
#
_entry.id   AF-A0A9D6EG88-F1
#
_cell.length_a   1.000
_cell.length_b   1.000
_cell.length_c   1.000
_cell.angle_alpha   90.00
_cell.angle_beta   90.00
_cell.angle_gamma   90.00
#
_symmetry.space_group_name_H-M   'P 1'
#
loop_
_entity.id
_entity.type
_entity.pdbx_description
1 polymer ?
#
loop_
_entity_poly.entity_id
_entity_poly.type
_entity_poly.pdbx_seq_one_letter_code
_entity_poly.pdbx_strand_id
1 'polypeptide(L)'
;MAARKRATAKARTRPRPAARGKATGRPATGRNGAGNADFERYCRETFAPAAVFAKPEVLKGYRVLSCTQYILGPSCASYLGELGAEVIKIEAPRRGEPMRHSTPGNEGFLYPLSRWVPGSGTGLGFFGANFNESFISMDFHRPEARELMYKLAAKVDVVVENFRPGTFDRWGIGYRQLSKINPRLVYMWLGGFGGWGPGRVRASYDILGQAQGGAFAITGIPEELGGSPSKHTIWLADYWGGMMGALQILSALYWRDTVSGQGTFLEYSQVHGVSRQLECSLPLYGREGVIRERWGNWDTQLCVHGIIR
;
A
#
# COMPACT_ATOMS: atom_id res chain seq x y z
N MET A 1 58.87 20.23 -2.40
CA MET A 1 58.74 20.51 -3.84
C MET A 1 58.50 19.19 -4.57
N ALA A 2 57.27 18.90 -4.97
CA ALA A 2 56.95 17.77 -5.86
C ALA A 2 55.71 18.15 -6.69
N ALA A 3 55.92 18.29 -7.99
CA ALA A 3 54.99 18.87 -8.94
C ALA A 3 53.88 17.87 -9.35
N ARG A 4 52.63 18.30 -9.22
CA ARG A 4 51.43 17.64 -9.79
C ARG A 4 51.41 17.84 -11.32
N LYS A 5 51.48 16.75 -12.09
CA LYS A 5 51.15 16.76 -13.53
C LYS A 5 49.63 16.63 -13.70
N ARG A 6 49.00 17.71 -14.17
CA ARG A 6 47.62 17.73 -14.68
C ARG A 6 47.58 17.12 -16.09
N ALA A 7 46.69 16.16 -16.31
CA ALA A 7 46.35 15.69 -17.65
C ALA A 7 45.28 16.62 -18.27
N THR A 8 45.60 17.18 -19.44
CA THR A 8 44.76 18.08 -20.23
C THR A 8 43.74 17.30 -21.07
N ALA A 9 42.46 17.57 -20.86
CA ALA A 9 41.37 17.07 -21.70
C ALA A 9 41.34 17.81 -23.06
N LYS A 10 41.36 17.06 -24.17
CA LYS A 10 41.17 17.59 -25.53
C LYS A 10 39.71 18.03 -25.73
N ALA A 11 39.51 19.32 -25.94
CA ALA A 11 38.22 19.90 -26.35
C ALA A 11 37.88 19.46 -27.78
N ARG A 12 36.72 18.81 -27.96
CA ARG A 12 36.12 18.55 -29.28
C ARG A 12 35.31 19.77 -29.71
N THR A 13 35.75 20.43 -30.76
CA THR A 13 35.11 21.56 -31.43
C THR A 13 33.78 21.14 -32.09
N ARG A 14 32.67 21.79 -31.71
CA ARG A 14 31.37 21.69 -32.41
C ARG A 14 31.38 22.57 -33.67
N PRO A 15 30.87 22.13 -34.84
CA PRO A 15 30.70 23.00 -35.98
C PRO A 15 29.48 23.92 -35.82
N ARG A 16 29.63 25.18 -36.23
CA ARG A 16 28.57 26.21 -36.31
C ARG A 16 27.54 25.84 -37.39
N PRO A 17 26.23 26.12 -37.18
CA PRO A 17 25.25 25.99 -38.26
C PRO A 17 25.31 27.19 -39.21
N ALA A 18 25.22 26.91 -40.51
CA ALA A 18 25.18 27.90 -41.58
C ALA A 18 23.81 28.61 -41.67
N ALA A 19 23.82 29.79 -42.29
CA ALA A 19 22.79 30.82 -42.29
C ALA A 19 21.43 30.43 -42.90
N ARG A 20 20.37 31.06 -42.37
CA ARG A 20 18.97 30.99 -42.82
C ARG A 20 18.79 31.69 -44.17
N GLY A 21 18.29 30.97 -45.17
CA GLY A 21 17.57 31.52 -46.33
C GLY A 21 16.05 31.45 -46.12
N LYS A 22 15.34 32.53 -46.44
CA LYS A 22 13.88 32.67 -46.27
C LYS A 22 13.09 32.14 -47.49
N ALA A 23 11.97 31.49 -47.14
CA ALA A 23 10.66 31.47 -47.79
C ALA A 23 10.50 30.78 -49.15
N THR A 24 9.61 29.78 -49.21
CA THR A 24 8.32 29.82 -49.95
C THR A 24 7.48 28.58 -49.64
N GLY A 25 6.17 28.76 -49.46
CA GLY A 25 5.17 27.69 -49.59
C GLY A 25 4.77 26.99 -48.29
N ARG A 26 3.61 27.36 -47.75
CA ARG A 26 2.92 26.63 -46.68
C ARG A 26 2.02 25.58 -47.35
N PRO A 27 2.24 24.26 -47.19
CA PRO A 27 1.21 23.29 -47.52
C PRO A 27 0.29 23.14 -46.31
N ALA A 28 -0.93 23.62 -46.45
CA ALA A 28 -2.02 23.21 -45.60
C ALA A 28 -2.51 21.84 -46.09
N THR A 29 -2.01 20.74 -45.52
CA THR A 29 -2.62 19.41 -45.70
C THR A 29 -2.39 18.50 -44.49
N GLY A 30 -3.49 18.17 -43.81
CA GLY A 30 -3.75 16.93 -43.07
C GLY A 30 -2.65 16.33 -42.21
N ARG A 31 -2.48 16.82 -40.97
CA ARG A 31 -1.91 16.02 -39.88
C ARG A 31 -2.93 16.03 -38.74
N ASN A 32 -3.61 14.91 -38.51
CA ASN A 32 -4.22 14.50 -37.23
C ASN A 32 -5.15 13.28 -37.45
N GLY A 33 -4.59 12.12 -37.79
CA GLY A 33 -5.39 10.89 -37.92
C GLY A 33 -4.59 9.60 -37.84
N ALA A 34 -3.53 9.47 -38.65
CA ALA A 34 -2.78 8.21 -38.75
C ALA A 34 -1.91 7.89 -37.52
N GLY A 35 -1.17 8.86 -36.98
CA GLY A 35 -0.28 8.61 -35.83
C GLY A 35 -0.99 8.36 -34.50
N ASN A 36 -2.25 8.79 -34.37
CA ASN A 36 -3.05 8.51 -33.17
C ASN A 36 -3.69 7.11 -33.22
N ALA A 37 -4.10 6.65 -34.42
CA ALA A 37 -4.66 5.32 -34.60
C ALA A 37 -3.65 4.21 -34.28
N ASP A 38 -2.37 4.39 -34.64
CA ASP A 38 -1.31 3.44 -34.35
C ASP A 38 -1.03 3.33 -32.83
N PHE A 39 -1.02 4.46 -32.11
CA PHE A 39 -0.84 4.47 -30.66
C PHE A 39 -2.05 3.90 -29.92
N GLU A 40 -3.28 4.24 -30.33
CA GLU A 40 -4.49 3.66 -29.76
C GLU A 40 -4.56 2.14 -29.97
N ARG A 41 -4.16 1.66 -31.16
CA ARG A 41 -4.04 0.23 -31.43
C ARG A 41 -3.00 -0.42 -30.53
N TYR A 42 -1.80 0.17 -30.41
CA TYR A 42 -0.77 -0.30 -29.50
C TYR A 42 -1.26 -0.39 -28.05
N CYS A 43 -1.97 0.62 -27.57
CA CYS A 43 -2.56 0.62 -26.22
C CYS A 43 -3.60 -0.48 -26.06
N ARG A 44 -4.52 -0.66 -27.03
CA ARG A 44 -5.51 -1.73 -26.98
C ARG A 44 -4.87 -3.12 -26.92
N GLU A 45 -3.84 -3.37 -27.71
CA GLU A 45 -3.13 -4.64 -27.73
C GLU A 45 -2.30 -4.86 -26.45
N THR A 46 -1.57 -3.83 -26.00
CA THR A 46 -0.72 -3.89 -24.82
C THR A 46 -1.52 -4.03 -23.53
N PHE A 47 -2.67 -3.38 -23.42
CA PHE A 47 -3.53 -3.40 -22.23
C PHE A 47 -4.75 -4.31 -22.38
N ALA A 48 -4.78 -5.20 -23.39
CA ALA A 48 -5.87 -6.14 -23.60
C ALA A 48 -6.09 -7.04 -22.36
N PRO A 49 -7.29 -7.05 -21.74
CA PRO A 49 -7.57 -7.91 -20.59
C PRO A 49 -7.37 -9.40 -20.87
N ALA A 50 -7.67 -9.84 -22.10
CA ALA A 50 -7.50 -11.24 -22.52
C ALA A 50 -6.05 -11.73 -22.51
N ALA A 51 -5.06 -10.81 -22.53
CA ALA A 51 -3.64 -11.14 -22.55
C ALA A 51 -2.95 -10.95 -21.19
N VAL A 52 -3.69 -10.62 -20.12
CA VAL A 52 -3.12 -10.30 -18.80
C VAL A 52 -2.23 -11.44 -18.27
N PHE A 53 -2.68 -12.68 -18.37
CA PHE A 53 -1.94 -13.86 -17.88
C PHE A 53 -0.77 -14.28 -18.77
N ALA A 54 -0.60 -13.67 -19.95
CA ALA A 54 0.57 -13.91 -20.80
C ALA A 54 1.73 -12.94 -20.50
N LYS A 55 1.50 -11.94 -19.64
CA LYS A 55 2.51 -10.94 -19.26
C LYS A 55 3.46 -11.50 -18.20
N PRO A 56 4.70 -10.99 -18.12
CA PRO A 56 5.63 -11.38 -17.07
C PRO A 56 5.08 -11.07 -15.67
N GLU A 57 5.17 -12.07 -14.79
CA GLU A 57 4.86 -11.96 -13.36
C GLU A 57 6.13 -11.55 -12.60
N VAL A 58 6.16 -10.29 -12.13
CA VAL A 58 7.40 -9.69 -11.58
C VAL A 58 7.82 -10.28 -10.24
N LEU A 59 6.90 -10.88 -9.49
CA LEU A 59 7.16 -11.59 -8.24
C LEU A 59 7.05 -13.11 -8.37
N LYS A 60 7.11 -13.65 -9.60
CA LYS A 60 7.11 -15.09 -9.80
C LYS A 60 8.25 -15.75 -9.03
N GLY A 61 7.91 -16.76 -8.22
CA GLY A 61 8.85 -17.49 -7.38
C GLY A 61 9.02 -16.94 -5.97
N TYR A 62 8.50 -15.75 -5.67
CA TYR A 62 8.42 -15.25 -4.29
C TYR A 62 7.21 -15.84 -3.56
N ARG A 63 7.40 -16.15 -2.29
CA ARG A 63 6.34 -16.70 -1.41
C ARG A 63 6.03 -15.77 -0.26
N VAL A 64 4.74 -15.53 -0.04
CA VAL A 64 4.22 -14.63 0.99
C VAL A 64 3.31 -15.39 1.94
N LEU A 65 3.57 -15.31 3.23
CA LEU A 65 2.68 -15.81 4.26
C LEU A 65 1.84 -14.66 4.83
N SER A 66 0.53 -14.68 4.58
CA SER A 66 -0.43 -13.65 4.98
C SER A 66 -1.13 -14.08 6.27
N CYS A 67 -0.66 -13.56 7.40
CA CYS A 67 -1.27 -13.73 8.73
C CYS A 67 -2.09 -12.49 9.08
N THR A 68 -3.07 -12.17 8.23
CA THR A 68 -3.71 -10.85 8.23
C THR A 68 -5.24 -10.90 8.34
N GLN A 69 -5.84 -9.82 8.84
CA GLN A 69 -7.29 -9.66 9.04
C GLN A 69 -7.78 -8.30 8.53
N TYR A 70 -9.08 -8.20 8.24
CA TYR A 70 -9.74 -7.01 7.72
C TYR A 70 -9.24 -6.56 6.35
N ILE A 71 -8.66 -5.36 6.23
CA ILE A 71 -8.31 -4.77 4.92
C ILE A 71 -6.84 -4.38 4.86
N LEU A 72 -6.32 -3.61 5.82
CA LEU A 72 -4.93 -3.11 5.80
C LEU A 72 -3.88 -4.17 5.47
N GLY A 73 -3.86 -5.26 6.25
CA GLY A 73 -2.92 -6.36 6.05
C GLY A 73 -3.25 -7.20 4.82
N PRO A 74 -4.51 -7.64 4.63
CA PRO A 74 -4.89 -8.40 3.45
C PRO A 74 -4.60 -7.68 2.13
N SER A 75 -4.92 -6.39 2.01
CA SER A 75 -4.60 -5.59 0.82
C SER A 75 -3.11 -5.60 0.51
N CYS A 76 -2.26 -5.48 1.54
CA CYS A 76 -0.80 -5.56 1.36
C CYS A 76 -0.36 -6.89 0.74
N ALA A 77 -0.91 -8.02 1.22
CA ALA A 77 -0.58 -9.35 0.70
C ALA A 77 -1.17 -9.57 -0.69
N SER A 78 -2.41 -9.14 -0.90
CA SER A 78 -3.13 -9.24 -2.17
C SER A 78 -2.41 -8.50 -3.30
N TYR A 79 -1.89 -7.29 -3.05
CA TYR A 79 -1.06 -6.56 -4.03
C TYR A 79 0.20 -7.34 -4.45
N LEU A 80 0.81 -8.12 -3.55
CA LEU A 80 1.95 -8.97 -3.91
C LEU A 80 1.49 -10.17 -4.77
N GLY A 81 0.31 -10.73 -4.48
CA GLY A 81 -0.32 -11.78 -5.28
C GLY A 81 -0.68 -11.31 -6.69
N GLU A 82 -1.20 -10.09 -6.83
CA GLU A 82 -1.47 -9.44 -8.13
C GLU A 82 -0.19 -9.25 -8.97
N LEU A 83 0.95 -9.07 -8.31
CA LEU A 83 2.28 -8.98 -8.95
C LEU A 83 2.90 -10.36 -9.23
N GLY A 84 2.21 -11.46 -8.91
CA GLY A 84 2.59 -12.84 -9.24
C GLY A 84 3.29 -13.62 -8.13
N ALA A 85 3.28 -13.12 -6.89
CA ALA A 85 3.78 -13.89 -5.74
C ALA A 85 2.81 -15.03 -5.36
N GLU A 86 3.34 -16.14 -4.85
CA GLU A 86 2.54 -17.19 -4.23
C GLU A 86 2.15 -16.73 -2.81
N VAL A 87 0.89 -16.31 -2.64
CA VAL A 87 0.38 -15.83 -1.34
C VAL A 87 -0.44 -16.92 -0.66
N ILE A 88 -0.03 -17.29 0.56
CA ILE A 88 -0.73 -18.25 1.41
C ILE A 88 -1.29 -17.49 2.62
N LYS A 89 -2.61 -17.39 2.70
CA LYS A 89 -3.33 -16.81 3.82
C LYS A 89 -3.60 -17.84 4.90
N ILE A 90 -3.29 -17.49 6.15
CA ILE A 90 -3.70 -18.26 7.32
C ILE A 90 -4.92 -17.61 7.95
N GLU A 91 -6.02 -18.37 8.01
CA GLU A 91 -7.24 -17.95 8.69
C GLU A 91 -7.52 -18.75 9.96
N ALA A 92 -8.33 -18.16 10.85
CA ALA A 92 -8.80 -18.85 12.05
C ALA A 92 -9.71 -20.04 11.66
N PRO A 93 -9.54 -21.23 12.24
CA PRO A 93 -10.40 -22.37 11.93
C PRO A 93 -11.87 -22.07 12.20
N ARG A 94 -12.76 -22.57 11.33
CA ARG A 94 -14.23 -22.39 11.35
C ARG A 94 -14.72 -20.96 11.12
N ARG A 95 -14.11 -19.98 11.79
CA ARG A 95 -14.49 -18.57 11.70
C ARG A 95 -13.99 -17.90 10.42
N GLY A 96 -12.83 -18.33 9.93
CA GLY A 96 -12.16 -17.68 8.82
C GLY A 96 -11.73 -16.25 9.14
N GLU A 97 -11.50 -15.47 8.11
CA GLU A 97 -11.25 -14.04 8.18
C GLU A 97 -12.56 -13.25 8.49
N PRO A 98 -12.53 -12.21 9.37
CA PRO A 98 -13.69 -11.38 9.72
C PRO A 98 -14.54 -10.74 8.58
N MET A 99 -13.93 -10.22 7.52
CA MET A 99 -14.59 -9.69 6.30
C MET A 99 -15.44 -10.73 5.56
N ARG A 100 -15.24 -12.03 5.76
CA ARG A 100 -16.19 -13.06 5.27
C ARG A 100 -17.60 -12.90 5.86
N HIS A 101 -17.74 -12.14 6.94
CA HIS A 101 -18.99 -11.89 7.67
C HIS A 101 -19.42 -10.41 7.58
N SER A 102 -18.98 -9.73 6.52
CA SER A 102 -19.35 -8.35 6.22
C SER A 102 -20.60 -8.27 5.36
N THR A 103 -21.31 -7.15 5.48
CA THR A 103 -22.43 -6.82 4.59
C THR A 103 -21.91 -6.18 3.29
N PRO A 104 -22.57 -6.41 2.14
CA PRO A 104 -23.71 -7.31 1.90
C PRO A 104 -23.28 -8.77 1.69
N GLY A 105 -24.18 -9.72 1.93
CA GLY A 105 -24.02 -11.12 1.49
C GLY A 105 -23.38 -12.09 2.49
N ASN A 106 -23.14 -11.68 3.75
CA ASN A 106 -23.20 -12.60 4.91
C ASN A 106 -23.30 -11.83 6.24
N GLU A 107 -24.51 -11.37 6.61
CA GLU A 107 -24.76 -10.07 7.26
C GLU A 107 -24.41 -9.93 8.77
N GLY A 108 -24.37 -8.67 9.19
CA GLY A 108 -23.31 -8.09 10.01
C GLY A 108 -22.91 -8.81 11.30
N PHE A 109 -21.60 -9.03 11.42
CA PHE A 109 -20.90 -9.04 12.71
C PHE A 109 -21.03 -7.67 13.40
N LEU A 110 -22.19 -7.42 14.03
CA LEU A 110 -22.49 -6.19 14.78
C LEU A 110 -21.85 -6.21 16.16
N TYR A 111 -20.54 -6.40 16.27
CA TYR A 111 -19.89 -6.33 17.57
C TYR A 111 -19.97 -4.90 18.14
N PRO A 112 -20.41 -4.69 19.40
CA PRO A 112 -20.70 -5.69 20.44
C PRO A 112 -22.18 -6.12 20.56
N LEU A 113 -23.08 -5.55 19.76
CA LEU A 113 -24.55 -5.77 19.80
C LEU A 113 -24.96 -7.21 19.46
N SER A 114 -24.24 -7.88 18.55
CA SER A 114 -24.42 -9.29 18.23
C SER A 114 -23.09 -9.94 17.91
N ARG A 115 -22.92 -11.18 18.40
CA ARG A 115 -21.80 -12.06 18.07
C ARG A 115 -22.20 -13.20 17.14
N TRP A 116 -23.43 -13.18 16.64
CA TRP A 116 -23.89 -14.17 15.69
C TRP A 116 -23.10 -14.05 14.39
N VAL A 117 -22.66 -15.18 13.87
CA VAL A 117 -21.87 -15.30 12.65
C VAL A 117 -22.47 -16.47 11.86
N PRO A 118 -22.85 -16.28 10.58
CA PRO A 118 -23.32 -17.37 9.73
C PRO A 118 -22.28 -18.51 9.65
N GLY A 119 -22.76 -19.76 9.68
CA GLY A 119 -21.89 -20.94 9.62
C GLY A 119 -21.28 -21.23 8.23
N SER A 120 -21.78 -20.56 7.19
CA SER A 120 -21.33 -20.66 5.80
C SER A 120 -21.59 -19.34 5.07
N GLY A 121 -21.01 -19.18 3.88
CA GLY A 121 -21.12 -17.96 3.07
C GLY A 121 -19.90 -17.06 3.15
N THR A 122 -19.83 -16.06 2.26
CA THR A 122 -18.75 -15.06 2.24
C THR A 122 -19.33 -13.72 1.78
N GLY A 123 -19.30 -12.75 2.70
CA GLY A 123 -19.72 -11.38 2.47
C GLY A 123 -18.87 -10.71 1.40
N LEU A 124 -19.48 -9.81 0.63
CA LEU A 124 -18.83 -9.20 -0.53
C LEU A 124 -17.62 -8.32 -0.17
N GLY A 125 -17.56 -7.79 1.07
CA GLY A 125 -16.41 -7.04 1.55
C GLY A 125 -15.13 -7.86 1.64
N PHE A 126 -15.21 -9.20 1.73
CA PHE A 126 -14.05 -10.08 1.72
C PHE A 126 -13.23 -9.95 0.43
N PHE A 127 -13.91 -9.87 -0.71
CA PHE A 127 -13.25 -9.92 -2.00
C PHE A 127 -12.33 -8.71 -2.19
N GLY A 128 -12.71 -7.52 -1.69
CA GLY A 128 -11.94 -6.28 -1.92
C GLY A 128 -10.47 -6.29 -1.50
N ALA A 129 -10.06 -7.16 -0.58
CA ALA A 129 -8.70 -7.18 -0.02
C ALA A 129 -8.04 -8.56 0.01
N ASN A 130 -8.67 -9.60 -0.55
CA ASN A 130 -8.20 -10.99 -0.46
C ASN A 130 -8.17 -11.69 -1.83
N PHE A 131 -7.78 -10.96 -2.87
CA PHE A 131 -7.60 -11.53 -4.20
C PHE A 131 -6.23 -12.22 -4.33
N ASN A 132 -6.16 -13.23 -5.20
CA ASN A 132 -4.91 -13.92 -5.56
C ASN A 132 -4.20 -14.61 -4.37
N GLU A 133 -4.96 -15.03 -3.35
CA GLU A 133 -4.45 -15.78 -2.19
C GLU A 133 -4.94 -17.24 -2.20
N SER A 134 -4.11 -18.18 -1.74
CA SER A 134 -4.50 -19.52 -1.33
C SER A 134 -4.77 -19.55 0.17
N PHE A 135 -5.80 -20.25 0.64
CA PHE A 135 -6.24 -20.18 2.03
C PHE A 135 -5.99 -21.50 2.77
N ILE A 136 -5.36 -21.41 3.94
CA ILE A 136 -5.25 -22.50 4.91
C ILE A 136 -5.78 -22.04 6.27
N SER A 137 -6.10 -22.98 7.15
CA SER A 137 -6.53 -22.66 8.51
C SER A 137 -5.52 -23.13 9.54
N MET A 138 -5.28 -22.29 10.56
CA MET A 138 -4.42 -22.62 11.69
C MET A 138 -4.84 -21.81 12.92
N ASP A 139 -4.96 -22.48 14.05
CA ASP A 139 -5.18 -21.82 15.34
C ASP A 139 -3.84 -21.49 16.00
N PHE A 140 -3.46 -20.21 16.01
CA PHE A 140 -2.20 -19.74 16.59
C PHE A 140 -2.06 -19.96 18.10
N HIS A 141 -3.14 -20.29 18.81
CA HIS A 141 -3.09 -20.56 20.26
C HIS A 141 -2.62 -21.99 20.56
N ARG A 142 -2.60 -22.87 19.55
CA ARG A 142 -2.15 -24.24 19.68
C ARG A 142 -0.64 -24.31 19.77
N PRO A 143 -0.05 -25.10 20.69
CA PRO A 143 1.41 -25.23 20.79
C PRO A 143 2.04 -25.74 19.48
N GLU A 144 1.31 -26.57 18.73
CA GLU A 144 1.75 -27.11 17.43
C GLU A 144 1.85 -26.03 16.34
N ALA A 145 1.10 -24.93 16.46
CA ALA A 145 1.12 -23.83 15.48
C ALA A 145 2.48 -23.15 15.40
N ARG A 146 3.22 -23.10 16.51
CA ARG A 146 4.57 -22.52 16.54
C ARG A 146 5.54 -23.29 15.66
N GLU A 147 5.56 -24.61 15.79
CA GLU A 147 6.41 -25.49 14.96
C GLU A 147 6.02 -25.40 13.48
N LEU A 148 4.72 -25.32 13.18
CA LEU A 148 4.25 -25.15 11.81
C LEU A 148 4.66 -23.79 11.24
N MET A 149 4.54 -22.71 12.01
CA MET A 149 4.99 -21.37 11.62
C MET A 149 6.48 -21.31 11.35
N TYR A 150 7.32 -22.03 12.12
CA TYR A 150 8.75 -22.10 11.84
C TYR A 150 9.04 -22.83 10.52
N LYS A 151 8.35 -23.94 10.25
CA LYS A 151 8.47 -24.67 8.98
C LYS A 151 8.01 -23.85 7.79
N LEU A 152 6.96 -23.04 7.94
CA LEU A 152 6.47 -22.13 6.91
C LEU A 152 7.45 -20.96 6.71
N ALA A 153 7.90 -20.31 7.79
CA ALA A 153 8.85 -19.19 7.75
C ALA A 153 10.18 -19.54 7.06
N ALA A 154 10.62 -20.79 7.18
CA ALA A 154 11.81 -21.31 6.49
C ALA A 154 11.66 -21.37 4.95
N LYS A 155 10.42 -21.32 4.43
CA LYS A 155 10.10 -21.54 3.00
C LYS A 155 9.53 -20.32 2.29
N VAL A 156 9.29 -19.24 3.01
CA VAL A 156 8.68 -18.01 2.47
C VAL A 156 9.69 -16.86 2.48
N ASP A 157 9.49 -15.92 1.58
CA ASP A 157 10.29 -14.70 1.47
C ASP A 157 9.76 -13.60 2.39
N VAL A 158 8.44 -13.57 2.54
CA VAL A 158 7.71 -12.50 3.22
C VAL A 158 6.72 -13.09 4.22
N VAL A 159 6.65 -12.49 5.41
CA VAL A 159 5.51 -12.65 6.33
C VAL A 159 4.83 -11.30 6.49
N VAL A 160 3.52 -11.24 6.28
CA VAL A 160 2.69 -10.06 6.53
C VAL A 160 1.76 -10.34 7.69
N GLU A 161 1.73 -9.47 8.69
CA GLU A 161 0.81 -9.58 9.82
C GLU A 161 0.30 -8.22 10.29
N ASN A 162 -0.92 -8.21 10.82
CA ASN A 162 -1.55 -6.99 11.35
C ASN A 162 -2.30 -7.20 12.66
N PHE A 163 -1.80 -8.11 13.49
CA PHE A 163 -2.28 -8.29 14.86
C PHE A 163 -1.82 -7.12 15.75
N ARG A 164 -2.42 -7.01 16.93
CA ARG A 164 -1.98 -5.99 17.91
C ARG A 164 -0.48 -6.14 18.18
N PRO A 165 0.26 -5.03 18.35
CA PRO A 165 1.71 -5.08 18.55
C PRO A 165 2.14 -6.10 19.61
N GLY A 166 3.15 -6.91 19.27
CA GLY A 166 3.73 -7.91 20.15
C GLY A 166 2.87 -9.15 20.39
N THR A 167 1.71 -9.31 19.73
CA THR A 167 0.90 -10.54 19.85
C THR A 167 1.65 -11.74 19.32
N PHE A 168 2.22 -11.66 18.11
CA PHE A 168 3.01 -12.74 17.53
C PHE A 168 4.31 -13.01 18.33
N ASP A 169 4.94 -11.97 18.89
CA ASP A 169 6.12 -12.14 19.75
C ASP A 169 5.78 -12.92 21.03
N ARG A 170 4.63 -12.63 21.67
CA ARG A 170 4.14 -13.39 22.85
C ARG A 170 3.81 -14.84 22.51
N TRP A 171 3.36 -15.12 21.29
CA TRP A 171 3.14 -16.49 20.81
C TRP A 171 4.43 -17.17 20.32
N GLY A 172 5.57 -16.47 20.33
CA GLY A 172 6.85 -17.00 19.90
C GLY A 172 6.98 -17.18 18.38
N ILE A 173 6.14 -16.50 17.60
CA ILE A 173 6.10 -16.55 16.13
C ILE A 173 6.24 -15.15 15.51
N GLY A 174 6.77 -14.19 16.27
CA GLY A 174 7.07 -12.84 15.79
C GLY A 174 8.40 -12.79 15.04
N TYR A 175 8.71 -11.62 14.47
CA TYR A 175 9.96 -11.41 13.74
C TYR A 175 11.21 -11.84 14.52
N ARG A 176 11.28 -11.55 15.83
CA ARG A 176 12.42 -11.92 16.69
C ARG A 176 12.70 -13.42 16.74
N GLN A 177 11.67 -14.25 16.54
CA GLN A 177 11.81 -15.70 16.51
C GLN A 177 11.97 -16.19 15.07
N LEU A 178 11.13 -15.74 14.14
CA LEU A 178 11.14 -16.22 12.76
C LEU A 178 12.42 -15.84 12.00
N SER A 179 13.01 -14.66 12.28
CA SER A 179 14.29 -14.25 11.66
C SER A 179 15.47 -15.15 12.04
N LYS A 180 15.40 -15.87 13.17
CA LYS A 180 16.43 -16.87 13.53
C LYS A 180 16.33 -18.13 12.68
N ILE A 181 15.12 -18.45 12.21
CA ILE A 181 14.87 -19.59 11.32
C ILE A 181 15.21 -19.22 9.88
N ASN A 182 14.83 -18.01 9.46
CA ASN A 182 15.11 -17.47 8.14
C ASN A 182 15.70 -16.06 8.25
N PRO A 183 17.04 -15.91 8.28
CA PRO A 183 17.70 -14.60 8.32
C PRO A 183 17.41 -13.71 7.11
N ARG A 184 16.91 -14.30 6.00
CA ARG A 184 16.51 -13.62 4.77
C ARG A 184 15.04 -13.18 4.77
N LEU A 185 14.31 -13.41 5.86
CA LEU A 185 12.89 -13.10 5.95
C LEU A 185 12.63 -11.59 5.94
N VAL A 186 11.83 -11.12 4.98
CA VAL A 186 11.18 -9.80 5.07
C VAL A 186 9.91 -9.97 5.89
N TYR A 187 9.75 -9.17 6.94
CA TYR A 187 8.59 -9.24 7.81
C TYR A 187 7.92 -7.88 7.87
N MET A 188 6.66 -7.83 7.50
CA MET A 188 5.86 -6.62 7.49
C MET A 188 4.80 -6.68 8.58
N TRP A 189 4.90 -5.76 9.54
CA TRP A 189 3.81 -5.47 10.46
C TRP A 189 3.05 -4.23 10.01
N LEU A 190 1.71 -4.31 9.98
CA LEU A 190 0.85 -3.15 9.75
C LEU A 190 -0.11 -2.96 10.92
N GLY A 191 -0.30 -1.72 11.36
CA GLY A 191 -1.29 -1.41 12.38
C GLY A 191 -1.70 0.06 12.39
N GLY A 192 -2.49 0.43 13.40
CA GLY A 192 -3.03 1.80 13.48
C GLY A 192 -2.05 2.82 14.02
N PHE A 193 -1.78 2.73 15.33
CA PHE A 193 -1.01 3.71 16.09
C PHE A 193 0.49 3.42 16.16
N GLY A 194 0.97 2.46 15.37
CA GLY A 194 2.35 1.99 15.41
C GLY A 194 2.59 0.85 16.40
N GLY A 195 3.75 0.18 16.25
CA GLY A 195 4.19 -0.96 17.05
C GLY A 195 4.75 -0.56 18.42
N TRP A 196 5.04 0.73 18.60
CA TRP A 196 5.68 1.29 19.78
C TRP A 196 5.04 2.62 20.20
N GLY A 197 5.48 3.15 21.34
CA GLY A 197 4.93 4.39 21.92
C GLY A 197 3.62 4.20 22.68
N PRO A 198 3.03 5.30 23.21
CA PRO A 198 1.87 5.24 24.09
C PRO A 198 0.60 4.74 23.39
N GLY A 199 0.50 4.94 22.07
CA GLY A 199 -0.66 4.52 21.28
C GLY A 199 -0.75 3.01 21.00
N ARG A 200 0.33 2.24 21.20
CA ARG A 200 0.45 0.84 20.74
C ARG A 200 -0.60 -0.13 21.29
N VAL A 201 -1.18 0.17 22.46
CA VAL A 201 -2.17 -0.70 23.11
C VAL A 201 -3.60 -0.50 22.59
N ARG A 202 -3.81 0.53 21.77
CA ARG A 202 -5.14 0.88 21.25
C ARG A 202 -5.50 -0.01 20.07
N ALA A 203 -6.74 -0.49 20.06
CA ALA A 203 -7.31 -1.07 18.85
C ALA A 203 -7.51 0.03 17.80
N SER A 204 -7.31 -0.30 16.53
CA SER A 204 -7.48 0.64 15.42
C SER A 204 -8.33 0.03 14.32
N TYR A 205 -9.06 0.91 13.66
CA TYR A 205 -9.75 0.69 12.40
C TYR A 205 -9.48 1.91 11.52
N ASP A 206 -9.73 1.80 10.22
CA ASP A 206 -9.55 2.89 9.24
C ASP A 206 -10.05 4.25 9.75
N ILE A 207 -11.26 4.32 10.29
CA ILE A 207 -11.86 5.56 10.80
C ILE A 207 -11.01 6.23 11.90
N LEU A 208 -10.39 5.44 12.78
CA LEU A 208 -9.52 5.95 13.84
C LEU A 208 -8.17 6.41 13.27
N GLY A 209 -7.67 5.73 12.25
CA GLY A 209 -6.51 6.15 11.47
C GLY A 209 -6.74 7.50 10.79
N GLN A 210 -7.90 7.66 10.13
CA GLN A 210 -8.29 8.93 9.49
C GLN A 210 -8.48 10.06 10.51
N ALA A 211 -9.10 9.77 11.66
CA ALA A 211 -9.33 10.74 12.71
C ALA A 211 -8.03 11.24 13.34
N GLN A 212 -7.22 10.32 13.88
CA GLN A 212 -5.96 10.68 14.53
C GLN A 212 -4.91 11.17 13.53
N GLY A 213 -4.97 10.68 12.28
CA GLY A 213 -4.09 11.09 11.20
C GLY A 213 -4.39 12.49 10.67
N GLY A 214 -5.52 13.11 11.06
CA GLY A 214 -5.91 14.49 10.74
C GLY A 214 -6.79 14.65 9.50
N ALA A 215 -6.91 13.62 8.65
CA ALA A 215 -7.74 13.70 7.44
C ALA A 215 -9.22 13.94 7.74
N PHE A 216 -9.73 13.35 8.82
CA PHE A 216 -11.11 13.57 9.28
C PHE A 216 -11.41 15.03 9.58
N ALA A 217 -10.48 15.73 10.24
CA ALA A 217 -10.68 17.12 10.67
C ALA A 217 -10.76 18.10 9.48
N ILE A 218 -9.99 17.83 8.42
CA ILE A 218 -9.90 18.70 7.24
C ILE A 218 -10.87 18.33 6.11
N THR A 219 -11.68 17.28 6.30
CA THR A 219 -12.62 16.77 5.30
C THR A 219 -14.05 17.09 5.73
N GLY A 220 -14.86 17.62 4.82
CA GLY A 220 -16.24 17.99 5.07
C GLY A 220 -16.56 19.43 4.68
N ILE A 221 -17.83 19.81 4.86
CA ILE A 221 -18.32 21.17 4.62
C ILE A 221 -17.76 22.09 5.72
N PRO A 222 -17.34 23.33 5.39
CA PRO A 222 -16.91 24.34 6.36
C PRO A 222 -17.86 24.50 7.54
N GLU A 223 -17.33 24.86 8.71
CA GLU A 223 -18.14 25.08 9.91
C GLU A 223 -19.09 26.25 9.77
N GLU A 224 -18.62 27.31 9.11
CA GLU A 224 -19.34 28.54 8.84
C GLU A 224 -20.55 28.30 7.92
N LEU A 225 -20.54 27.18 7.19
CA LEU A 225 -21.66 26.71 6.36
C LEU A 225 -22.50 25.63 7.05
N GLY A 226 -22.32 25.42 8.36
CA GLY A 226 -23.05 24.43 9.16
C GLY A 226 -22.60 22.98 8.94
N GLY A 227 -21.41 22.76 8.36
CA GLY A 227 -20.87 21.44 8.11
C GLY A 227 -20.28 20.77 9.35
N SER A 228 -19.90 19.49 9.23
CA SER A 228 -19.16 18.75 10.26
C SER A 228 -17.99 17.98 9.63
N PRO A 229 -16.92 17.69 10.39
CA PRO A 229 -15.86 16.78 9.96
C PRO A 229 -16.43 15.44 9.51
N SER A 230 -15.87 14.88 8.44
CA SER A 230 -16.31 13.59 7.90
C SER A 230 -15.13 12.72 7.52
N LYS A 231 -15.32 11.40 7.65
CA LYS A 231 -14.35 10.44 7.13
C LYS A 231 -14.49 10.34 5.61
N HIS A 232 -13.41 9.97 4.93
CA HIS A 232 -13.50 9.50 3.56
C HIS A 232 -14.42 8.27 3.50
N THR A 233 -15.24 8.19 2.46
CA THR A 233 -16.27 7.15 2.33
C THR A 233 -15.64 5.76 2.23
N ILE A 234 -14.57 5.63 1.44
CA ILE A 234 -13.74 4.43 1.33
C ILE A 234 -12.79 4.26 2.53
N TRP A 235 -12.23 3.06 2.67
CA TRP A 235 -11.24 2.74 3.72
C TRP A 235 -9.84 3.19 3.31
N LEU A 236 -9.69 4.51 3.22
CA LEU A 236 -8.50 5.16 2.68
C LEU A 236 -7.22 4.71 3.40
N ALA A 237 -7.21 4.74 4.74
CA ALA A 237 -6.03 4.40 5.54
C ALA A 237 -5.67 2.92 5.44
N ASP A 238 -6.64 2.05 5.19
CA ASP A 238 -6.41 0.62 4.99
C ASP A 238 -5.81 0.32 3.61
N TYR A 239 -6.47 0.73 2.52
CA TYR A 239 -6.00 0.41 1.17
C TYR A 239 -4.69 1.13 0.83
N TRP A 240 -4.59 2.42 1.18
CA TRP A 240 -3.34 3.15 1.03
C TRP A 240 -2.24 2.54 1.88
N GLY A 241 -2.55 2.17 3.13
CA GLY A 241 -1.59 1.54 4.02
C GLY A 241 -1.10 0.18 3.50
N GLY A 242 -2.00 -0.62 2.94
CA GLY A 242 -1.66 -1.88 2.28
C GLY A 242 -0.72 -1.67 1.10
N MET A 243 -1.01 -0.67 0.25
CA MET A 243 -0.16 -0.33 -0.90
C MET A 243 1.23 0.15 -0.45
N MET A 244 1.30 1.02 0.56
CA MET A 244 2.57 1.46 1.14
C MET A 244 3.34 0.30 1.81
N GLY A 245 2.63 -0.68 2.37
CA GLY A 245 3.23 -1.91 2.87
C GLY A 245 3.86 -2.75 1.77
N ALA A 246 3.13 -2.97 0.67
CA ALA A 246 3.64 -3.67 -0.50
C ALA A 246 4.87 -2.97 -1.09
N LEU A 247 4.86 -1.64 -1.20
CA LEU A 247 6.02 -0.86 -1.65
C LEU A 247 7.25 -1.05 -0.75
N GLN A 248 7.07 -1.05 0.57
CA GLN A 248 8.16 -1.30 1.52
C GLN A 248 8.71 -2.72 1.39
N ILE A 249 7.83 -3.72 1.21
CA ILE A 249 8.23 -5.11 0.98
C ILE A 249 9.04 -5.24 -0.32
N LEU A 250 8.55 -4.67 -1.43
CA LEU A 250 9.28 -4.66 -2.71
C LEU A 250 10.67 -4.04 -2.57
N SER A 251 10.76 -2.92 -1.85
CA SER A 251 12.03 -2.23 -1.59
C SER A 251 12.97 -3.10 -0.74
N ALA A 252 12.44 -3.78 0.28
CA ALA A 252 13.22 -4.66 1.15
C ALA A 252 13.67 -5.94 0.42
N LEU A 253 12.83 -6.53 -0.44
CA LEU A 253 13.20 -7.67 -1.28
C LEU A 253 14.32 -7.27 -2.26
N TYR A 254 14.19 -6.14 -2.94
CA TYR A 254 15.24 -5.61 -3.79
C TYR A 254 16.56 -5.42 -3.03
N TRP A 255 16.52 -4.79 -1.85
CA TRP A 255 17.69 -4.59 -1.00
C TRP A 255 18.31 -5.91 -0.52
N ARG A 256 17.49 -6.86 -0.09
CA ARG A 256 17.88 -8.22 0.32
C ARG A 256 18.60 -8.96 -0.80
N ASP A 257 18.10 -8.85 -2.02
CA ASP A 257 18.54 -9.71 -3.13
C ASP A 257 19.68 -9.09 -3.93
N THR A 258 19.83 -7.77 -3.91
CA THR A 258 20.87 -7.07 -4.69
C THR A 258 22.04 -6.54 -3.87
N VAL A 259 21.86 -6.32 -2.56
CA VAL A 259 22.91 -5.65 -1.76
C VAL A 259 23.23 -6.33 -0.44
N SER A 260 22.25 -6.55 0.43
CA SER A 260 22.55 -6.98 1.81
C SER A 260 22.62 -8.48 2.02
N GLY A 261 21.88 -9.26 1.23
CA GLY A 261 21.69 -10.68 1.49
C GLY A 261 20.83 -10.99 2.72
N GLN A 262 20.31 -10.00 3.45
CA GLN A 262 19.61 -10.15 4.72
C GLN A 262 18.16 -9.65 4.65
N GLY A 263 17.29 -10.26 5.45
CA GLY A 263 15.90 -9.86 5.63
C GLY A 263 15.77 -8.55 6.42
N THR A 264 14.55 -8.08 6.63
CA THR A 264 14.28 -6.82 7.35
C THR A 264 12.92 -6.87 8.00
N PHE A 265 12.81 -6.25 9.18
CA PHE A 265 11.54 -5.96 9.84
C PHE A 265 11.04 -4.57 9.47
N LEU A 266 9.82 -4.52 8.96
CA LEU A 266 9.15 -3.32 8.48
C LEU A 266 7.89 -3.07 9.30
N GLU A 267 7.59 -1.79 9.51
CA GLU A 267 6.44 -1.33 10.28
C GLU A 267 5.68 -0.27 9.49
N TYR A 268 4.35 -0.38 9.46
CA TYR A 268 3.48 0.69 8.97
C TYR A 268 2.39 1.06 9.98
N SER A 269 2.16 2.37 10.12
CA SER A 269 1.10 2.96 10.93
C SER A 269 0.10 3.69 10.04
N GLN A 270 -1.19 3.36 10.16
CA GLN A 270 -2.29 4.08 9.50
C GLN A 270 -2.24 5.58 9.85
N VAL A 271 -2.03 5.92 11.12
CA VAL A 271 -1.98 7.32 11.59
C VAL A 271 -0.84 8.07 10.92
N HIS A 272 0.38 7.52 10.94
CA HIS A 272 1.53 8.17 10.27
C HIS A 272 1.32 8.27 8.76
N GLY A 273 0.75 7.24 8.16
CA GLY A 273 0.39 7.19 6.75
C GLY A 273 -0.53 8.31 6.33
N VAL A 274 -1.64 8.47 7.05
CA VAL A 274 -2.62 9.54 6.81
C VAL A 274 -2.03 10.91 7.12
N SER A 275 -1.29 11.08 8.22
CA SER A 275 -0.66 12.36 8.55
C SER A 275 0.32 12.84 7.49
N ARG A 276 1.06 11.92 6.86
CA ARG A 276 1.95 12.24 5.74
C ARG A 276 1.20 12.80 4.52
N GLN A 277 -0.08 12.46 4.36
CA GLN A 277 -0.92 12.91 3.24
C GLN A 277 -1.60 14.25 3.49
N LEU A 278 -1.39 14.90 4.64
CA LEU A 278 -2.00 16.21 4.92
C LEU A 278 -1.36 17.36 4.10
N GLU A 279 -0.60 17.07 3.05
CA GLU A 279 0.00 18.04 2.15
C GLU A 279 0.78 19.13 2.92
N CYS A 280 0.39 20.40 2.75
CA CYS A 280 1.01 21.53 3.43
C CYS A 280 0.51 21.74 4.87
N SER A 281 -0.44 20.96 5.39
CA SER A 281 -1.04 21.24 6.72
C SER A 281 -0.03 21.16 7.85
N LEU A 282 0.82 20.13 7.86
CA LEU A 282 1.89 19.99 8.85
C LEU A 282 2.91 21.14 8.78
N PRO A 283 3.50 21.46 7.61
CA PRO A 283 4.43 22.59 7.53
C PRO A 283 3.75 23.96 7.75
N LEU A 284 2.48 24.12 7.38
CA LEU A 284 1.70 25.34 7.63
C LEU A 284 1.51 25.58 9.13
N TYR A 285 1.11 24.55 9.87
CA TYR A 285 1.02 24.63 11.34
C TYR A 285 2.40 24.87 11.96
N GLY A 286 3.42 24.12 11.53
CA GLY A 286 4.77 24.25 12.07
C GLY A 286 5.42 25.61 11.83
N ARG A 287 5.09 26.30 10.73
CA ARG A 287 5.68 27.61 10.37
C ARG A 287 4.85 28.79 10.87
N GLU A 288 3.53 28.71 10.75
CA GLU A 288 2.62 29.85 10.96
C GLU A 288 1.66 29.65 12.14
N GLY A 289 1.62 28.46 12.75
CA GLY A 289 0.62 28.11 13.77
C GLY A 289 -0.80 27.95 13.23
N VAL A 290 -0.98 28.02 11.90
CA VAL A 290 -2.29 27.94 11.24
C VAL A 290 -2.73 26.48 11.13
N ILE A 291 -3.89 26.18 11.70
CA ILE A 291 -4.56 24.89 11.55
C ILE A 291 -5.34 24.92 10.23
N ARG A 292 -5.15 23.90 9.38
CA ARG A 292 -5.91 23.79 8.14
C ARG A 292 -7.34 23.41 8.48
N GLU A 293 -8.28 24.22 7.99
CA GLU A 293 -9.71 23.96 8.11
C GLU A 293 -10.26 23.18 6.91
N ARG A 294 -11.49 22.71 7.05
CA ARG A 294 -12.24 21.98 6.01
C ARG A 294 -12.94 22.96 5.06
N TRP A 295 -12.74 22.78 3.76
CA TRP A 295 -13.23 23.69 2.71
C TRP A 295 -14.23 23.06 1.71
N GLY A 296 -14.74 21.87 2.03
CA GLY A 296 -15.66 21.15 1.16
C GLY A 296 -15.02 20.82 -0.19
N ASN A 297 -15.64 21.31 -1.27
CA ASN A 297 -15.17 21.05 -2.63
C ASN A 297 -14.10 22.04 -3.12
N TRP A 298 -13.75 23.06 -2.32
CA TRP A 298 -12.76 24.05 -2.73
C TRP A 298 -11.33 23.60 -2.41
N ASP A 299 -10.43 23.79 -3.38
CA ASP A 299 -9.00 23.63 -3.17
C ASP A 299 -8.42 24.88 -2.50
N THR A 300 -7.58 24.67 -1.48
CA THR A 300 -6.96 25.78 -0.71
C THR A 300 -5.62 26.22 -1.26
N GLN A 301 -5.06 25.48 -2.22
CA GLN A 301 -3.75 25.72 -2.83
C GLN A 301 -3.88 26.28 -4.26
N LEU A 302 -5.04 26.14 -4.90
CA LEU A 302 -5.28 26.53 -6.29
C LEU A 302 -6.42 27.55 -6.43
N CYS A 303 -6.24 28.57 -7.27
CA CYS A 303 -7.26 29.58 -7.55
C CYS A 303 -8.30 29.05 -8.56
N VAL A 304 -9.58 29.20 -8.22
CA VAL A 304 -10.78 28.67 -8.91
C VAL A 304 -10.67 27.18 -9.25
N HIS A 305 -10.43 26.36 -8.22
CA HIS A 305 -10.47 24.90 -8.33
C HIS A 305 -11.48 24.33 -7.33
N GLY A 306 -12.51 23.67 -7.85
CA GLY A 306 -13.51 22.99 -7.03
C GLY A 306 -14.72 22.53 -7.82
N ILE A 307 -15.51 21.64 -7.21
CA ILE A 307 -16.75 21.14 -7.81
C ILE A 307 -17.87 22.15 -7.53
N ILE A 308 -18.22 22.90 -8.58
CA ILE A 308 -19.34 23.85 -8.61
C ILE A 308 -20.49 23.19 -9.38
N ARG A 309 -21.73 23.47 -8.97
CA ARG A 309 -22.92 23.02 -9.70
C ARG A 309 -23.09 23.74 -11.03
#